data_AF-A0A1H5NX46-F1
#
_entry.id   AF-A0A1H5NX46-F1
#
_cell.length_a   1.000
_cell.length_b   1.000
_cell.length_c   1.000
_cell.angle_alpha   90.00
_cell.angle_beta   90.00
_cell.angle_gamma   90.00
#
_symmetry.space_group_name_H-M   'P 1'
#
loop_
_entity.id
_entity.type
_entity.pdbx_description
1 polymer ?
#
loop_
_entity_poly.entity_id
_entity_poly.type
_entity_poly.pdbx_seq_one_letter_code
_entity_poly.pdbx_strand_id
1 'polypeptide(L)'
;MFRATKGRPTLIILDSHIGYGSPHKIDTAAAHGEPLGEEEVKLTKRAYGWPEDAKFLVPEAVREHFDAGIGRRGAEARGRWEKLFASYRAQFPMLATEIDQMLRRELPTGWDRNLPGFPADAKGIAGRDASGEALNVLAQNIPWFLGGSADLGPSNKTTLKFDGAGDFEAGTPSGRNLHFGIREHAMAAVVNGLSLSKLRAFGATFFIFSDYARPAIRLSALMELPTILVFTHDAMGVGEDGPTHQPVEQLISLRAIPGLVVLRPGDANEVVEAYRAILQLRHQPAVIALSRQPLPTFDRSKYASAAGVAHGAYVMADAPGGSPEVILIASGSEVSLVVRHW
;
A
#
# COMPACT_ATOMS: atom_id res chain seq x y z
N MET A 1 -19.21 18.05 26.64
CA MET A 1 -19.08 17.89 25.18
C MET A 1 -17.85 18.65 24.71
N PHE A 2 -16.84 17.95 24.23
CA PHE A 2 -15.70 18.56 23.53
C PHE A 2 -16.20 19.31 22.28
N ARG A 3 -15.78 20.57 22.09
CA ARG A 3 -16.30 21.43 21.00
C ARG A 3 -15.28 21.71 19.89
N ALA A 4 -13.98 21.80 20.19
CA ALA A 4 -12.93 21.99 19.20
C ALA A 4 -11.52 21.70 19.76
N THR A 5 -10.63 21.21 18.89
CA THR A 5 -9.17 21.30 19.02
C THR A 5 -8.61 21.90 17.73
N LYS A 6 -7.44 22.54 17.79
CA LYS A 6 -6.67 22.96 16.62
C LYS A 6 -5.22 22.51 16.78
N GLY A 7 -4.64 21.97 15.71
CA GLY A 7 -3.21 21.64 15.62
C GLY A 7 -2.74 20.38 16.37
N ARG A 8 -3.65 19.51 16.84
CA ARG A 8 -3.28 18.22 17.46
C ARG A 8 -4.37 17.16 17.28
N PRO A 9 -4.04 15.86 17.21
CA PRO A 9 -5.03 14.79 17.32
C PRO A 9 -5.72 14.83 18.71
N THR A 10 -6.97 14.38 18.79
CA THR A 10 -7.74 14.32 20.05
C THR A 10 -8.22 12.90 20.31
N LEU A 11 -7.93 12.40 21.49
CA LEU A 11 -8.49 11.16 22.03
C LEU A 11 -9.65 11.53 22.98
N ILE A 12 -10.84 10.99 22.73
CA ILE A 12 -11.99 11.13 23.63
C ILE A 12 -12.17 9.80 24.36
N ILE A 13 -12.01 9.81 25.68
CA ILE A 13 -12.29 8.65 26.53
C ILE A 13 -13.78 8.67 26.85
N LEU A 14 -14.50 7.63 26.39
CA LEU A 14 -15.91 7.42 26.67
C LEU A 14 -16.03 6.28 27.68
N ASP A 15 -16.26 6.61 28.94
CA ASP A 15 -16.55 5.61 29.98
C ASP A 15 -17.94 5.03 29.72
N SER A 16 -17.99 3.72 29.45
CA SER A 16 -19.22 3.01 29.06
C SER A 16 -19.32 1.66 29.76
N HIS A 17 -20.56 1.17 29.93
CA HIS A 17 -20.83 -0.18 30.43
C HIS A 17 -20.98 -1.16 29.26
N ILE A 18 -20.15 -2.19 29.20
CA ILE A 18 -20.29 -3.24 28.19
C ILE A 18 -21.55 -4.07 28.50
N GLY A 19 -22.35 -4.37 27.48
CA GLY A 19 -23.61 -5.10 27.69
C GLY A 19 -24.61 -4.33 28.56
N TYR A 20 -24.56 -2.99 28.58
CA TYR A 20 -25.54 -2.14 29.28
C TYR A 20 -26.97 -2.66 29.07
N GLY A 21 -27.81 -2.60 30.11
CA GLY A 21 -29.19 -3.10 30.08
C GLY A 21 -29.35 -4.61 30.21
N SER A 22 -28.32 -5.44 29.93
CA SER A 22 -28.36 -6.89 30.14
C SER A 22 -28.16 -7.22 31.62
N PRO A 23 -29.21 -7.65 32.35
CA PRO A 23 -29.12 -7.72 33.81
C PRO A 23 -28.07 -8.70 34.34
N HIS A 24 -27.81 -9.78 33.61
CA HIS A 24 -26.87 -10.82 34.05
C HIS A 24 -25.51 -10.75 33.36
N LYS A 25 -25.34 -9.91 32.32
CA LYS A 25 -24.10 -9.83 31.53
C LYS A 25 -23.45 -8.44 31.51
N ILE A 26 -24.10 -7.39 31.99
CA ILE A 26 -23.50 -6.06 32.08
C ILE A 26 -22.16 -6.09 32.84
N ASP A 27 -21.16 -5.40 32.31
CA ASP A 27 -19.81 -5.31 32.87
C ASP A 27 -19.09 -6.67 33.01
N THR A 28 -19.48 -7.66 32.19
CA THR A 28 -18.83 -8.98 32.14
C THR A 28 -18.23 -9.29 30.77
N ALA A 29 -17.21 -10.16 30.75
CA ALA A 29 -16.62 -10.67 29.52
C ALA A 29 -17.62 -11.44 28.64
N ALA A 30 -18.67 -12.03 29.24
CA ALA A 30 -19.70 -12.78 28.53
C ALA A 30 -20.56 -11.90 27.61
N ALA A 31 -20.53 -10.57 27.76
CA ALA A 31 -21.18 -9.63 26.85
C ALA A 31 -20.35 -9.30 25.59
N HIS A 32 -19.09 -9.76 25.49
CA HIS A 32 -18.17 -9.31 24.45
C HIS A 32 -18.31 -10.04 23.11
N GLY A 33 -18.26 -11.38 23.12
CA GLY A 33 -18.03 -12.18 21.90
C GLY A 33 -19.12 -13.21 21.58
N GLU A 34 -20.18 -13.28 22.39
CA GLU A 34 -21.21 -14.30 22.28
C GLU A 34 -22.62 -13.69 22.22
N PRO A 35 -23.58 -14.33 21.54
CA PRO A 35 -24.98 -13.95 21.64
C PRO A 35 -25.45 -13.92 23.10
N LEU A 36 -26.31 -12.94 23.44
CA LEU A 36 -26.83 -12.83 24.80
C LEU A 36 -27.69 -14.05 25.21
N GLY A 37 -28.42 -14.63 24.27
CA GLY A 37 -29.44 -15.67 24.51
C GLY A 37 -30.85 -15.07 24.54
N GLU A 38 -31.88 -15.83 24.16
CA GLU A 38 -33.24 -15.28 23.97
C GLU A 38 -33.83 -14.66 25.23
N GLU A 39 -33.69 -15.33 26.38
CA GLU A 39 -34.20 -14.83 27.66
C GLU A 39 -33.48 -13.55 28.11
N GLU A 40 -32.17 -13.51 27.97
CA GLU A 40 -31.38 -12.31 28.31
C GLU A 40 -31.73 -11.14 27.38
N VAL A 41 -32.00 -11.39 26.09
CA VAL A 41 -32.49 -10.38 25.15
C VAL A 41 -33.85 -9.82 25.57
N LYS A 42 -34.80 -10.65 26.02
CA LYS A 42 -36.10 -10.17 26.54
C LYS A 42 -35.91 -9.30 27.77
N LEU A 43 -35.09 -9.73 28.72
CA LEU A 43 -34.78 -8.97 29.94
C LEU A 43 -34.09 -7.63 29.62
N THR A 44 -33.20 -7.63 28.64
CA THR A 44 -32.51 -6.42 28.17
C THR A 44 -33.50 -5.44 27.53
N LYS A 45 -34.39 -5.93 26.66
CA LYS A 45 -35.47 -5.12 26.08
C LYS A 45 -36.39 -4.55 27.16
N ARG A 46 -36.77 -5.36 28.16
CA ARG A 46 -37.54 -4.90 29.32
C ARG A 46 -36.83 -3.75 30.05
N ALA A 47 -35.52 -3.88 30.31
CA ALA A 47 -34.72 -2.84 30.95
C ALA A 47 -34.69 -1.53 30.16
N TYR A 48 -34.78 -1.59 28.83
CA TYR A 48 -34.89 -0.42 27.94
C TYR A 48 -36.31 0.12 27.77
N GLY A 49 -37.33 -0.52 28.34
CA GLY A 49 -38.73 -0.22 28.04
C GLY A 49 -39.13 -0.58 26.60
N TRP A 50 -38.44 -1.56 26.00
CA TRP A 50 -38.66 -2.02 24.63
C TRP A 50 -39.54 -3.28 24.58
N PRO A 51 -40.36 -3.49 23.53
CA PRO A 51 -41.18 -4.69 23.40
C PRO A 51 -40.35 -5.98 23.34
N GLU A 52 -40.55 -6.89 24.31
CA GLU A 52 -39.71 -8.07 24.53
C GLU A 52 -39.69 -9.04 23.33
N ASP A 53 -40.84 -9.23 22.67
CA ASP A 53 -41.00 -10.18 21.56
C ASP A 53 -40.66 -9.59 20.19
N ALA A 54 -40.51 -8.27 20.08
CA ALA A 54 -40.25 -7.62 18.80
C ALA A 54 -38.84 -7.98 18.29
N LYS A 55 -38.73 -8.42 17.03
CA LYS A 55 -37.45 -8.71 16.35
C LYS A 55 -37.23 -7.69 15.24
N PHE A 56 -36.03 -7.11 15.18
CA PHE A 56 -35.62 -6.11 14.17
C PHE A 56 -36.60 -4.94 13.98
N LEU A 57 -37.34 -4.56 15.03
CA LEU A 57 -38.26 -3.43 15.01
C LEU A 57 -37.48 -2.11 14.94
N VAL A 58 -37.81 -1.28 13.96
CA VAL A 58 -37.32 0.11 13.85
C VAL A 58 -38.55 1.03 13.86
N PRO A 59 -38.80 1.78 14.94
CA PRO A 59 -39.91 2.73 14.99
C PRO A 59 -39.77 3.83 13.94
N GLU A 60 -40.89 4.32 13.42
CA GLU A 60 -40.88 5.35 12.38
C GLU A 60 -40.18 6.64 12.83
N ALA A 61 -40.39 7.05 14.09
CA ALA A 61 -39.72 8.21 14.67
C ALA A 61 -38.18 8.12 14.64
N VAL A 62 -37.59 6.90 14.66
CA VAL A 62 -36.14 6.72 14.50
C VAL A 62 -35.73 7.04 13.06
N ARG A 63 -36.47 6.57 12.06
CA ARG A 63 -36.20 6.86 10.65
C ARG A 63 -36.32 8.35 10.38
N GLU A 64 -37.42 8.97 10.81
CA GLU A 64 -37.65 10.41 10.70
C GLU A 64 -36.52 11.22 11.36
N HIS A 65 -36.04 10.80 12.53
CA HIS A 65 -34.92 11.45 13.20
C HIS A 65 -33.61 11.35 12.40
N PHE A 66 -33.30 10.17 11.84
CA PHE A 66 -32.12 9.98 11.00
C PHE A 66 -32.21 10.78 9.70
N ASP A 67 -33.38 10.82 9.06
CA ASP A 67 -33.63 11.58 7.84
C ASP A 67 -33.52 13.10 8.08
N ALA A 68 -34.19 13.60 9.12
CA ALA A 68 -34.15 15.02 9.47
C ALA A 68 -32.76 15.47 9.97
N GLY A 69 -32.00 14.57 10.59
CA GLY A 69 -30.66 14.82 11.12
C GLY A 69 -29.55 14.50 10.11
N ILE A 70 -29.10 13.24 10.11
CA ILE A 70 -27.94 12.81 9.31
C ILE A 70 -28.24 12.91 7.81
N GLY A 71 -29.42 12.47 7.37
CA GLY A 71 -29.83 12.47 5.96
C GLY A 71 -29.81 13.88 5.37
N ARG A 72 -30.59 14.80 5.95
CA ARG A 72 -30.65 16.20 5.51
C ARG A 72 -29.29 16.90 5.56
N ARG A 73 -28.56 16.77 6.68
CA ARG A 73 -27.23 17.39 6.82
C ARG A 73 -26.24 16.86 5.78
N GLY A 74 -26.26 15.56 5.52
CA GLY A 74 -25.42 14.92 4.50
C GLY A 74 -25.75 15.40 3.10
N ALA A 75 -27.04 15.42 2.74
CA ALA A 75 -27.51 15.91 1.45
C ALA A 75 -27.13 17.38 1.21
N GLU A 76 -27.35 18.25 2.19
CA GLU A 76 -26.97 19.67 2.11
C GLU A 76 -25.45 19.85 1.98
N ALA A 77 -24.65 19.12 2.78
CA ALA A 77 -23.19 19.19 2.70
C ALA A 77 -22.66 18.72 1.34
N ARG A 78 -23.22 17.61 0.82
CA ARG A 78 -22.86 17.08 -0.50
C ARG A 78 -23.22 18.06 -1.61
N GLY A 79 -24.44 18.61 -1.60
CA GLY A 79 -24.87 19.59 -2.60
C GLY A 79 -24.03 20.87 -2.58
N ARG A 80 -23.57 21.32 -1.39
CA ARG A 80 -22.60 22.42 -1.30
C ARG A 80 -21.23 22.05 -1.88
N TRP A 81 -20.73 20.86 -1.58
CA TRP A 81 -19.45 20.38 -2.11
C TRP A 81 -19.47 20.23 -3.62
N GLU A 82 -20.54 19.69 -4.20
CA GLU A 82 -20.68 19.53 -5.66
C GLU A 82 -20.69 20.86 -6.39
N LYS A 83 -21.42 21.86 -5.87
CA LYS A 83 -21.41 23.24 -6.40
C LYS A 83 -20.01 23.86 -6.30
N LEU A 84 -19.33 23.70 -5.16
CA LEU A 84 -17.97 24.18 -4.97
C LEU A 84 -17.01 23.53 -5.98
N PHE A 85 -17.07 22.21 -6.13
CA PHE A 85 -16.18 21.48 -7.02
C PHE A 85 -16.46 21.75 -8.50
N ALA A 86 -17.72 22.01 -8.88
CA ALA A 86 -18.07 22.49 -10.23
C ALA A 86 -17.42 23.85 -10.52
N SER A 87 -17.51 24.81 -9.59
CA SER A 87 -16.83 26.10 -9.70
C SER A 87 -15.31 25.98 -9.73
N TYR A 88 -14.74 25.06 -8.92
CA TYR A 88 -13.32 24.75 -8.92
C TYR A 88 -12.87 24.19 -10.27
N ARG A 89 -13.62 23.25 -10.85
CA ARG A 89 -13.32 22.66 -12.16
C ARG A 89 -13.31 23.70 -13.28
N ALA A 90 -14.23 24.66 -13.25
CA ALA A 90 -14.24 25.75 -14.23
C ALA A 90 -13.01 26.66 -14.12
N GLN A 91 -12.51 26.90 -12.89
CA GLN A 91 -11.35 27.77 -12.63
C GLN A 91 -10.00 27.04 -12.79
N PHE A 92 -9.93 25.77 -12.43
CA PHE A 92 -8.71 24.97 -12.39
C PHE A 92 -8.91 23.60 -13.09
N PRO A 93 -9.14 23.59 -14.41
CA PRO A 93 -9.54 22.38 -15.13
C PRO A 93 -8.51 21.24 -15.06
N MET A 94 -7.21 21.58 -15.07
CA MET A 94 -6.14 20.59 -14.94
C MET A 94 -6.11 19.95 -13.55
N LEU A 95 -6.09 20.75 -12.48
CA LEU A 95 -6.08 20.24 -11.10
C LEU A 95 -7.35 19.45 -10.76
N ALA A 96 -8.51 19.87 -11.29
CA ALA A 96 -9.74 19.10 -11.14
C ALA A 96 -9.66 17.73 -11.84
N THR A 97 -8.96 17.64 -12.97
CA THR A 97 -8.71 16.37 -13.66
C THR A 97 -7.82 15.45 -12.81
N GLU A 98 -6.80 15.99 -12.14
CA GLU A 98 -5.96 15.22 -11.22
C GLU A 98 -6.78 14.64 -10.07
N ILE A 99 -7.68 15.43 -9.47
CA ILE A 99 -8.58 14.95 -8.41
C ILE A 99 -9.49 13.83 -8.91
N ASP A 100 -10.08 13.97 -10.11
CA ASP A 100 -10.90 12.90 -10.71
C ASP A 100 -10.10 11.62 -10.93
N GLN A 101 -8.87 11.75 -11.44
CA GLN A 101 -7.97 10.62 -11.68
C GLN A 101 -7.61 9.92 -10.38
N MET A 102 -7.29 10.66 -9.32
CA MET A 102 -7.07 10.12 -7.97
C MET A 102 -8.28 9.30 -7.52
N LEU A 103 -9.48 9.90 -7.55
CA LEU A 103 -10.71 9.26 -7.08
C LEU A 103 -11.03 7.96 -7.84
N ARG A 104 -10.69 7.89 -9.14
CA ARG A 104 -10.85 6.72 -10.01
C ARG A 104 -9.64 5.76 -10.03
N ARG A 105 -8.56 6.10 -9.32
CA ARG A 105 -7.26 5.39 -9.36
C ARG A 105 -6.71 5.25 -10.79
N GLU A 106 -6.87 6.30 -11.57
CA GLU A 106 -6.33 6.42 -12.92
C GLU A 106 -4.98 7.14 -12.87
N LEU A 107 -4.05 6.75 -13.72
CA LEU A 107 -2.76 7.42 -13.86
C LEU A 107 -2.89 8.58 -14.86
N PRO A 108 -2.09 9.66 -14.70
CA PRO A 108 -2.08 10.74 -15.68
C PRO A 108 -1.50 10.26 -17.01
N THR A 109 -1.87 10.92 -18.11
CA THR A 109 -1.31 10.62 -19.43
C THR A 109 0.21 10.83 -19.42
N GLY A 110 0.96 9.85 -19.93
CA GLY A 110 2.42 9.86 -19.95
C GLY A 110 3.06 9.81 -18.56
N TRP A 111 2.42 9.16 -17.59
CA TRP A 111 2.96 8.93 -16.24
C TRP A 111 4.31 8.19 -16.26
N ASP A 112 4.54 7.38 -17.30
CA ASP A 112 5.67 6.50 -17.50
C ASP A 112 6.77 7.10 -18.40
N ARG A 113 6.61 8.36 -18.81
CA ARG A 113 7.62 9.08 -19.60
C ARG A 113 8.91 9.22 -18.81
N ASN A 114 10.04 9.18 -19.52
CA ASN A 114 11.39 9.36 -18.97
C ASN A 114 11.79 8.34 -17.89
N LEU A 115 11.04 7.24 -17.73
CA LEU A 115 11.51 6.13 -16.90
C LEU A 115 12.90 5.68 -17.40
N PRO A 116 13.85 5.40 -16.50
CA PRO A 116 15.21 5.13 -16.89
C PRO A 116 15.29 3.85 -17.72
N GLY A 117 16.21 3.84 -18.69
CA GLY A 117 16.63 2.64 -19.40
C GLY A 117 18.09 2.38 -19.07
N PHE A 118 18.43 1.12 -18.80
CA PHE A 118 19.79 0.74 -18.40
C PHE A 118 20.46 -0.04 -19.54
N PRO A 119 21.58 0.45 -20.10
CA PRO A 119 22.31 -0.30 -21.11
C PRO A 119 22.95 -1.56 -20.49
N ALA A 120 23.30 -2.53 -21.35
CA ALA A 120 24.00 -3.73 -20.91
C ALA A 120 25.29 -3.36 -20.18
N ASP A 121 25.47 -3.90 -18.98
CA ASP A 121 26.66 -3.68 -18.15
C ASP A 121 26.89 -4.88 -17.25
N ALA A 122 28.06 -5.50 -17.37
CA ALA A 122 28.44 -6.67 -16.58
C ALA A 122 28.59 -6.37 -15.08
N LYS A 123 28.94 -5.13 -14.71
CA LYS A 123 28.94 -4.70 -13.31
C LYS A 123 27.53 -4.36 -12.86
N GLY A 124 26.85 -3.57 -13.69
CA GLY A 124 25.48 -3.12 -13.48
C GLY A 124 25.30 -2.31 -12.20
N ILE A 125 24.06 -2.33 -11.68
CA ILE A 125 23.61 -1.49 -10.57
C ILE A 125 22.74 -2.31 -9.61
N ALA A 126 22.65 -1.91 -8.35
CA ALA A 126 21.79 -2.61 -7.40
C ALA A 126 20.31 -2.32 -7.69
N GLY A 127 19.44 -3.30 -7.46
CA GLY A 127 18.01 -3.15 -7.69
C GLY A 127 17.41 -1.99 -6.89
N ARG A 128 17.88 -1.75 -5.66
CA ARG A 128 17.46 -0.59 -4.85
C ARG A 128 17.83 0.75 -5.49
N ASP A 129 18.98 0.86 -6.12
CA ASP A 129 19.42 2.12 -6.73
C ASP A 129 18.60 2.41 -8.00
N ALA A 130 18.39 1.39 -8.86
CA ALA A 130 17.49 1.48 -10.01
C ALA A 130 16.05 1.83 -9.60
N SER A 131 15.57 1.26 -8.49
CA SER A 131 14.27 1.59 -7.90
C SER A 131 14.19 3.05 -7.46
N GLY A 132 15.24 3.58 -6.83
CA GLY A 132 15.31 4.99 -6.44
C GLY A 132 15.24 5.94 -7.63
N GLU A 133 15.89 5.62 -8.75
CA GLU A 133 15.79 6.38 -10.00
C GLU A 133 14.36 6.35 -10.56
N ALA A 134 13.76 5.16 -10.65
CA ALA A 134 12.39 5.00 -11.13
C ALA A 134 11.37 5.75 -10.25
N LEU A 135 11.45 5.63 -8.92
CA LEU A 135 10.57 6.31 -7.97
C LEU A 135 10.62 7.84 -8.15
N ASN A 136 11.80 8.42 -8.38
CA ASN A 136 11.95 9.85 -8.60
C ASN A 136 11.28 10.33 -9.89
N VAL A 137 11.39 9.56 -10.98
CA VAL A 137 10.71 9.88 -12.24
C VAL A 137 9.19 9.74 -12.09
N LEU A 138 8.73 8.62 -11.52
CA LEU A 138 7.30 8.38 -11.30
C LEU A 138 6.68 9.48 -10.44
N ALA A 139 7.38 9.90 -9.39
CA ALA A 139 6.95 10.99 -8.55
C ALA A 139 6.79 12.29 -9.36
N GLN A 140 7.77 12.68 -10.17
CA GLN A 140 7.66 13.89 -11.01
C GLN A 140 6.48 13.85 -11.99
N ASN A 141 6.10 12.66 -12.46
CA ASN A 141 5.02 12.50 -13.42
C ASN A 141 3.64 12.28 -12.78
N ILE A 142 3.57 11.91 -11.50
CA ILE A 142 2.32 11.59 -10.78
C ILE A 142 2.19 12.50 -9.54
N PRO A 143 1.41 13.59 -9.61
CA PRO A 143 1.31 14.61 -8.55
C PRO A 143 0.77 14.13 -7.19
N TRP A 144 0.16 12.94 -7.14
CA TRP A 144 -0.32 12.29 -5.91
C TRP A 144 0.47 11.02 -5.51
N PHE A 145 1.67 10.82 -6.08
CA PHE A 145 2.58 9.74 -5.73
C PHE A 145 3.55 10.12 -4.61
N LEU A 146 3.36 9.63 -3.40
CA LEU A 146 4.18 10.00 -2.25
C LEU A 146 4.52 8.78 -1.40
N GLY A 147 5.48 8.91 -0.51
CA GLY A 147 5.87 7.79 0.32
C GLY A 147 7.14 8.06 1.09
N GLY A 148 7.70 7.00 1.65
CA GLY A 148 8.95 7.12 2.37
C GLY A 148 9.39 5.80 2.95
N SER A 149 10.15 5.87 4.04
CA SER A 149 10.79 4.71 4.63
C SER A 149 10.68 4.73 6.16
N ALA A 150 10.71 3.55 6.75
CA ALA A 150 10.86 3.36 8.17
C ALA A 150 12.32 3.64 8.61
N ASP A 151 12.73 4.91 8.56
CA ASP A 151 14.06 5.43 8.93
C ASP A 151 15.24 4.93 8.05
N LEU A 152 14.95 4.29 6.92
CA LEU A 152 15.94 3.68 6.03
C LEU A 152 15.99 4.34 4.65
N GLY A 153 15.50 5.58 4.49
CA GLY A 153 15.41 6.27 3.20
C GLY A 153 16.71 6.23 2.35
N PRO A 154 17.87 6.59 2.93
CA PRO A 154 19.16 6.50 2.23
C PRO A 154 19.60 5.07 1.90
N SER A 155 19.23 4.09 2.73
CA SER A 155 19.61 2.67 2.58
C SER A 155 18.71 1.93 1.59
N ASN A 156 17.41 2.25 1.59
CA ASN A 156 16.41 1.74 0.66
C ASN A 156 16.43 2.48 -0.68
N LYS A 157 17.05 3.67 -0.73
CA LYS A 157 17.10 4.58 -1.90
C LYS A 157 15.74 5.14 -2.29
N THR A 158 14.88 5.38 -1.31
CA THR A 158 13.48 5.77 -1.53
C THR A 158 13.19 7.24 -1.25
N THR A 159 14.21 8.02 -0.84
CA THR A 159 14.09 9.48 -0.73
C THR A 159 13.90 10.09 -2.12
N LEU A 160 12.81 10.82 -2.28
CA LEU A 160 12.51 11.63 -3.45
C LEU A 160 13.32 12.94 -3.40
N LYS A 161 14.08 13.23 -4.45
CA LYS A 161 15.11 14.27 -4.53
C LYS A 161 14.85 15.34 -5.59
N PHE A 162 13.76 15.20 -6.36
CA PHE A 162 13.39 16.20 -7.36
C PHE A 162 12.92 17.50 -6.70
N ASP A 163 12.97 18.61 -7.44
CA ASP A 163 12.53 19.91 -6.94
C ASP A 163 11.04 19.89 -6.59
N GLY A 164 10.70 20.40 -5.40
CA GLY A 164 9.33 20.33 -4.86
C GLY A 164 8.94 18.99 -4.23
N ALA A 165 9.84 18.00 -4.10
CA ALA A 165 9.56 16.79 -3.33
C ALA A 165 9.32 17.13 -1.85
N GLY A 166 10.34 17.66 -1.15
CA GLY A 166 10.27 18.10 0.24
C GLY A 166 9.84 17.03 1.26
N ASP A 167 9.85 17.40 2.53
CA ASP A 167 9.44 16.53 3.63
C ASP A 167 7.99 16.84 4.05
N PHE A 168 7.19 15.78 4.24
CA PHE A 168 5.82 15.90 4.71
C PHE A 168 5.83 16.17 6.22
N GLU A 169 5.61 17.43 6.59
CA GLU A 169 5.61 17.88 7.98
C GLU A 169 4.44 18.83 8.27
N ALA A 170 4.27 19.20 9.54
CA ALA A 170 3.23 20.13 9.96
C ALA A 170 3.36 21.52 9.28
N GLY A 171 4.60 21.98 9.05
CA GLY A 171 4.87 23.24 8.33
C GLY A 171 4.85 23.10 6.81
N THR A 172 5.03 21.89 6.29
CA THR A 172 5.15 21.58 4.87
C THR A 172 4.25 20.38 4.47
N PRO A 173 2.92 20.49 4.61
CA PRO A 173 2.01 19.38 4.37
C PRO A 173 1.91 18.97 2.88
N SER A 174 2.51 19.73 1.98
CA SER A 174 2.65 19.37 0.56
C SER A 174 3.86 18.47 0.26
N GLY A 175 4.74 18.24 1.25
CA GLY A 175 5.91 17.40 1.08
C GLY A 175 5.56 15.96 0.72
N ARG A 176 6.49 15.29 0.03
CA ARG A 176 6.27 14.00 -0.63
C ARG A 176 7.07 12.87 0.01
N ASN A 177 8.04 13.21 0.86
CA ASN A 177 8.80 12.28 1.68
C ASN A 177 8.17 12.15 3.07
N LEU A 178 7.67 10.96 3.39
CA LEU A 178 7.20 10.63 4.73
C LEU A 178 8.32 9.98 5.56
N HIS A 179 8.63 10.59 6.70
CA HIS A 179 9.58 10.04 7.67
C HIS A 179 8.81 9.24 8.72
N PHE A 180 8.64 7.94 8.50
CA PHE A 180 7.84 7.09 9.39
C PHE A 180 8.54 6.81 10.73
N GLY A 181 9.88 6.93 10.78
CA GLY A 181 10.73 6.41 11.85
C GLY A 181 10.77 4.87 11.84
N ILE A 182 11.45 4.25 12.80
CA ILE A 182 11.55 2.78 12.93
C ILE A 182 10.20 2.19 13.38
N ARG A 183 9.24 2.12 12.44
CA ARG A 183 7.82 1.83 12.70
C ARG A 183 7.16 1.11 11.51
N GLU A 184 7.69 -0.02 11.08
CA GLU A 184 7.27 -0.76 9.88
C GLU A 184 5.78 -1.09 9.87
N HIS A 185 5.23 -1.55 11.00
CA HIS A 185 3.80 -1.84 11.12
C HIS A 185 2.96 -0.58 10.92
N ALA A 186 3.29 0.50 11.63
CA ALA A 186 2.57 1.77 11.52
C ALA A 186 2.72 2.37 10.12
N MET A 187 3.91 2.29 9.51
CA MET A 187 4.16 2.69 8.13
C MET A 187 3.19 1.99 7.18
N ALA A 188 3.13 0.66 7.19
CA ALA A 188 2.25 -0.09 6.31
C ALA A 188 0.76 0.25 6.55
N ALA A 189 0.35 0.45 7.81
CA ALA A 189 -1.01 0.89 8.13
C ALA A 189 -1.32 2.32 7.64
N VAL A 190 -0.37 3.26 7.76
CA VAL A 190 -0.50 4.63 7.25
C VAL A 190 -0.57 4.61 5.72
N VAL A 191 0.28 3.84 5.04
CA VAL A 191 0.25 3.70 3.58
C VAL A 191 -1.11 3.14 3.11
N ASN A 192 -1.69 2.19 3.84
CA ASN A 192 -3.06 1.74 3.59
C ASN A 192 -4.08 2.88 3.75
N GLY A 193 -3.98 3.69 4.80
CA GLY A 193 -4.82 4.86 5.02
C GLY A 193 -4.72 5.91 3.90
N LEU A 194 -3.51 6.16 3.39
CA LEU A 194 -3.28 7.04 2.24
C LEU A 194 -3.94 6.47 0.97
N SER A 195 -3.80 5.16 0.73
CA SER A 195 -4.40 4.47 -0.41
C SER A 195 -5.94 4.40 -0.37
N LEU A 196 -6.52 4.24 0.83
CA LEU A 196 -7.96 4.40 1.08
C LEU A 196 -8.43 5.81 0.72
N SER A 197 -7.62 6.81 1.06
CA SER A 197 -7.82 8.23 0.71
C SER A 197 -7.49 8.57 -0.75
N LYS A 198 -7.24 7.55 -1.59
CA LYS A 198 -7.01 7.64 -3.05
C LYS A 198 -5.68 8.27 -3.48
N LEU A 199 -4.73 8.44 -2.56
CA LEU A 199 -3.35 8.75 -2.90
C LEU A 199 -2.63 7.49 -3.42
N ARG A 200 -1.58 7.67 -4.23
CA ARG A 200 -0.71 6.55 -4.64
C ARG A 200 0.50 6.54 -3.71
N ALA A 201 0.46 5.65 -2.73
CA ALA A 201 1.44 5.68 -1.64
C ALA A 201 2.40 4.49 -1.67
N PHE A 202 3.64 4.71 -1.24
CA PHE A 202 4.61 3.65 -0.99
C PHE A 202 5.22 3.72 0.42
N GLY A 203 5.62 2.58 0.95
CA GLY A 203 6.42 2.46 2.18
C GLY A 203 7.62 1.54 1.96
N ALA A 204 8.71 1.77 2.69
CA ALA A 204 9.95 1.04 2.49
C ALA A 204 10.66 0.65 3.80
N THR A 205 11.30 -0.51 3.79
CA THR A 205 12.22 -0.99 4.84
C THR A 205 13.12 -2.10 4.25
N PHE A 206 13.91 -2.77 5.07
CA PHE A 206 14.59 -4.01 4.67
C PHE A 206 13.62 -5.19 4.59
N PHE A 207 13.90 -6.11 3.67
CA PHE A 207 13.00 -7.21 3.38
C PHE A 207 12.80 -8.15 4.58
N ILE A 208 13.86 -8.35 5.37
CA ILE A 208 13.82 -9.12 6.62
C ILE A 208 12.82 -8.53 7.63
N PHE A 209 12.63 -7.20 7.65
CA PHE A 209 11.70 -6.52 8.56
C PHE A 209 10.27 -6.44 8.02
N SER A 210 9.99 -7.04 6.85
CA SER A 210 8.62 -7.19 6.36
C SER A 210 7.72 -7.94 7.35
N ASP A 211 8.29 -8.79 8.21
CA ASP A 211 7.56 -9.50 9.26
C ASP A 211 6.97 -8.56 10.32
N TYR A 212 7.63 -7.44 10.64
CA TYR A 212 7.07 -6.42 11.53
C TYR A 212 5.81 -5.77 10.96
N ALA A 213 5.71 -5.66 9.63
CA ALA A 213 4.58 -5.06 8.94
C ALA A 213 3.50 -6.06 8.51
N ARG A 214 3.76 -7.37 8.62
CA ARG A 214 2.96 -8.43 7.99
C ARG A 214 1.44 -8.33 8.21
N PRO A 215 0.91 -8.04 9.40
CA PRO A 215 -0.54 -7.89 9.58
C PRO A 215 -1.14 -6.75 8.75
N ALA A 216 -0.45 -5.61 8.68
CA ALA A 216 -0.89 -4.48 7.86
C ALA A 216 -0.76 -4.77 6.35
N ILE A 217 0.26 -5.51 5.92
CA ILE A 217 0.39 -5.98 4.52
C ILE A 217 -0.79 -6.90 4.16
N ARG A 218 -1.16 -7.83 5.06
CA ARG A 218 -2.33 -8.69 4.87
C ARG A 218 -3.62 -7.86 4.72
N LEU A 219 -3.77 -6.79 5.51
CA LEU A 219 -4.89 -5.87 5.37
C LEU A 219 -4.86 -5.08 4.06
N SER A 220 -3.68 -4.75 3.51
CA SER A 220 -3.58 -4.14 2.17
C SER A 220 -4.23 -5.03 1.11
N ALA A 221 -3.99 -6.35 1.20
CA ALA A 221 -4.53 -7.33 0.27
C ALA A 221 -6.02 -7.56 0.49
N LEU A 222 -6.44 -7.74 1.75
CA LEU A 222 -7.85 -7.95 2.10
C LEU A 222 -8.74 -6.74 1.73
N MET A 223 -8.21 -5.52 1.83
CA MET A 223 -8.91 -4.29 1.47
C MET A 223 -8.74 -3.91 -0.02
N GLU A 224 -8.03 -4.70 -0.82
CA GLU A 224 -7.81 -4.45 -2.25
C GLU A 224 -7.20 -3.05 -2.52
N LEU A 225 -6.16 -2.72 -1.75
CA LEU A 225 -5.48 -1.43 -1.84
C LEU A 225 -4.24 -1.53 -2.72
N PRO A 226 -4.04 -0.62 -3.70
CA PRO A 226 -2.85 -0.56 -4.55
C PRO A 226 -1.66 0.08 -3.82
N THR A 227 -1.43 -0.38 -2.59
CA THR A 227 -0.29 -0.04 -1.74
C THR A 227 0.98 -0.62 -2.35
N ILE A 228 2.04 0.18 -2.41
CA ILE A 228 3.36 -0.26 -2.87
C ILE A 228 4.29 -0.41 -1.68
N LEU A 229 4.94 -1.57 -1.56
CA LEU A 229 5.92 -1.85 -0.51
C LEU A 229 7.27 -2.13 -1.16
N VAL A 230 8.23 -1.24 -0.90
CA VAL A 230 9.57 -1.30 -1.47
C VAL A 230 10.51 -1.91 -0.43
N PHE A 231 10.82 -3.19 -0.59
CA PHE A 231 11.67 -3.92 0.33
C PHE A 231 13.03 -4.15 -0.30
N THR A 232 14.09 -3.69 0.37
CA THR A 232 15.46 -3.83 -0.13
C THR A 232 16.22 -4.85 0.71
N HIS A 233 17.47 -5.16 0.33
CA HIS A 233 18.30 -6.13 1.08
C HIS A 233 17.60 -7.50 1.07
N ASP A 234 17.26 -7.98 -0.12
CA ASP A 234 16.35 -9.10 -0.35
C ASP A 234 16.93 -10.50 -0.13
N ALA A 235 18.24 -10.62 0.07
CA ALA A 235 18.95 -11.89 0.12
C ALA A 235 20.21 -11.81 1.00
N MET A 236 20.98 -12.90 1.05
CA MET A 236 22.22 -13.03 1.84
C MET A 236 23.31 -11.98 1.52
N GLY A 237 23.18 -11.24 0.40
CA GLY A 237 24.10 -10.17 -0.01
C GLY A 237 24.18 -8.96 0.93
N VAL A 238 23.45 -8.97 2.05
CA VAL A 238 23.64 -8.01 3.15
C VAL A 238 25.03 -8.13 3.78
N GLY A 239 25.60 -9.35 3.82
CA GLY A 239 26.96 -9.56 4.30
C GLY A 239 27.07 -9.43 5.82
N GLU A 240 27.78 -8.41 6.27
CA GLU A 240 28.31 -8.26 7.62
C GLU A 240 27.24 -8.05 8.71
N ASP A 241 26.03 -7.61 8.36
CA ASP A 241 24.93 -7.44 9.34
C ASP A 241 24.41 -8.79 9.89
N GLY A 242 24.78 -9.90 9.25
CA GLY A 242 24.54 -11.25 9.75
C GLY A 242 23.09 -11.75 9.63
N PRO A 243 22.79 -12.90 10.27
CA PRO A 243 21.56 -13.66 10.00
C PRO A 243 20.27 -12.93 10.39
N THR A 244 20.34 -11.98 11.32
CA THR A 244 19.17 -11.18 11.74
C THR A 244 18.72 -10.17 10.68
N HIS A 245 19.53 -9.95 9.63
CA HIS A 245 19.27 -9.02 8.54
C HIS A 245 19.16 -9.71 7.18
N GLN A 246 19.27 -11.03 7.13
CA GLN A 246 19.34 -11.82 5.91
C GLN A 246 18.01 -12.55 5.70
N PRO A 247 17.20 -12.14 4.71
CA PRO A 247 15.92 -12.81 4.43
C PRO A 247 16.12 -14.25 3.98
N VAL A 248 15.27 -15.14 4.47
CA VAL A 248 15.22 -16.56 4.06
C VAL A 248 13.78 -16.93 3.67
N GLU A 249 12.84 -16.75 4.59
CA GLU A 249 11.44 -17.16 4.45
C GLU A 249 10.51 -16.03 3.96
N GLN A 250 10.97 -14.78 3.95
CA GLN A 250 10.11 -13.62 3.70
C GLN A 250 9.45 -13.67 2.31
N LEU A 251 10.16 -14.17 1.28
CA LEU A 251 9.62 -14.28 -0.07
C LEU A 251 8.44 -15.26 -0.15
N ILE A 252 8.57 -16.46 0.44
CA ILE A 252 7.47 -17.43 0.45
C ILE A 252 6.35 -16.99 1.39
N SER A 253 6.70 -16.39 2.52
CA SER A 253 5.78 -15.84 3.52
C SER A 253 4.84 -14.80 2.90
N LEU A 254 5.36 -13.89 2.07
CA LEU A 254 4.56 -12.88 1.38
C LEU A 254 3.82 -13.44 0.15
N ARG A 255 4.45 -14.30 -0.66
CA ARG A 255 3.77 -14.97 -1.80
C ARG A 255 2.55 -15.79 -1.37
N ALA A 256 2.54 -16.29 -0.13
CA ALA A 256 1.43 -17.02 0.43
C ALA A 256 0.23 -16.14 0.84
N ILE A 257 0.34 -14.81 0.82
CA ILE A 257 -0.78 -13.89 1.12
C ILE A 257 -1.66 -13.77 -0.14
N PRO A 258 -2.94 -14.21 -0.10
CA PRO A 258 -3.83 -14.07 -1.25
C PRO A 258 -4.04 -12.61 -1.65
N GLY A 259 -4.02 -12.32 -2.95
CA GLY A 259 -4.23 -10.97 -3.48
C GLY A 259 -3.01 -10.05 -3.41
N LEU A 260 -1.86 -10.50 -2.89
CA LEU A 260 -0.62 -9.74 -2.86
C LEU A 260 0.26 -10.08 -4.08
N VAL A 261 0.63 -9.08 -4.87
CA VAL A 261 1.62 -9.22 -5.94
C VAL A 261 3.02 -9.12 -5.32
N VAL A 262 3.91 -10.06 -5.63
CA VAL A 262 5.30 -10.06 -5.13
C VAL A 262 6.28 -10.22 -6.30
N LEU A 263 7.01 -9.14 -6.60
CA LEU A 263 8.01 -9.10 -7.67
C LEU A 263 9.42 -9.05 -7.06
N ARG A 264 10.35 -9.81 -7.67
CA ARG A 264 11.76 -9.84 -7.30
C ARG A 264 12.61 -9.75 -8.59
N PRO A 265 12.80 -8.54 -9.12
CA PRO A 265 13.44 -8.31 -10.42
C PRO A 265 14.93 -8.69 -10.42
N GLY A 266 15.41 -9.25 -11.53
CA GLY A 266 16.76 -9.77 -11.71
C GLY A 266 17.80 -8.79 -12.26
N ASP A 267 17.37 -7.67 -12.85
CA ASP A 267 18.26 -6.57 -13.25
C ASP A 267 17.55 -5.20 -13.17
N ALA A 268 18.27 -4.14 -13.52
CA ALA A 268 17.76 -2.77 -13.47
C ALA A 268 16.58 -2.51 -14.42
N ASN A 269 16.56 -3.12 -15.60
CA ASN A 269 15.45 -2.97 -16.55
C ASN A 269 14.19 -3.70 -16.05
N GLU A 270 14.32 -4.86 -15.43
CA GLU A 270 13.20 -5.53 -14.77
C GLU A 270 12.64 -4.73 -13.59
N VAL A 271 13.46 -3.97 -12.85
CA VAL A 271 12.97 -3.06 -11.79
C VAL A 271 12.02 -2.02 -12.38
N VAL A 272 12.39 -1.42 -13.51
CA VAL A 272 11.56 -0.41 -14.20
C VAL A 272 10.26 -1.03 -14.70
N GLU A 273 10.32 -2.19 -15.34
CA GLU A 273 9.14 -2.91 -15.82
C GLU A 273 8.24 -3.42 -14.66
N ALA A 274 8.83 -3.77 -13.52
CA ALA A 274 8.08 -4.09 -12.31
C ALA A 274 7.28 -2.88 -11.83
N TYR A 275 7.87 -1.68 -11.78
CA TYR A 275 7.10 -0.46 -11.50
C TYR A 275 6.02 -0.20 -12.55
N ARG A 276 6.31 -0.44 -13.84
CA ARG A 276 5.30 -0.30 -14.89
C ARG A 276 4.08 -1.20 -14.65
N ALA A 277 4.30 -2.45 -14.29
CA ALA A 277 3.24 -3.39 -13.95
C ALA A 277 2.50 -2.97 -12.65
N ILE A 278 3.24 -2.64 -11.60
CA ILE A 278 2.70 -2.29 -10.28
C ILE A 278 1.79 -1.06 -10.37
N LEU A 279 2.22 0.00 -11.07
CA LEU A 279 1.49 1.27 -11.10
C LEU A 279 0.12 1.14 -11.77
N GLN A 280 -0.03 0.18 -12.69
CA GLN A 280 -1.30 -0.10 -13.36
C GLN A 280 -2.31 -0.85 -12.48
N LEU A 281 -1.87 -1.46 -11.37
CA LEU A 281 -2.76 -2.13 -10.42
C LEU A 281 -3.64 -1.10 -9.71
N ARG A 282 -4.96 -1.35 -9.67
CA ARG A 282 -5.95 -0.49 -9.00
C ARG A 282 -6.51 -1.09 -7.72
N HIS A 283 -6.44 -2.40 -7.57
CA HIS A 283 -7.13 -3.15 -6.51
C HIS A 283 -6.24 -4.23 -5.85
N GLN A 284 -4.93 -4.18 -6.07
CA GLN A 284 -3.99 -5.17 -5.56
C GLN A 284 -2.75 -4.48 -5.00
N PRO A 285 -2.34 -4.78 -3.76
CA PRO A 285 -1.06 -4.33 -3.25
C PRO A 285 0.08 -5.05 -3.97
N ALA A 286 1.23 -4.41 -3.99
CA ALA A 286 2.44 -5.00 -4.52
C ALA A 286 3.63 -4.81 -3.59
N VAL A 287 4.43 -5.87 -3.48
CA VAL A 287 5.78 -5.85 -2.91
C VAL A 287 6.78 -5.96 -4.05
N ILE A 288 7.80 -5.11 -3.99
CA ILE A 288 9.00 -5.25 -4.82
C ILE A 288 10.20 -5.51 -3.90
N ALA A 289 10.83 -6.68 -4.07
CA ALA A 289 11.99 -7.13 -3.30
C ALA A 289 13.28 -6.87 -4.10
N LEU A 290 14.21 -6.11 -3.55
CA LEU A 290 15.31 -5.49 -4.29
C LEU A 290 16.68 -5.77 -3.68
N SER A 291 17.66 -6.01 -4.55
CA SER A 291 19.03 -6.30 -4.14
C SER A 291 19.73 -5.10 -3.49
N ARG A 292 20.61 -5.39 -2.54
CA ARG A 292 21.59 -4.43 -1.98
C ARG A 292 22.80 -4.28 -2.89
N GLN A 293 23.26 -5.40 -3.42
CA GLN A 293 24.43 -5.54 -4.27
C GLN A 293 24.11 -5.24 -5.74
N PRO A 294 25.09 -4.76 -6.53
CA PRO A 294 24.95 -4.63 -7.97
C PRO A 294 24.60 -5.95 -8.65
N LEU A 295 23.70 -5.90 -9.63
CA LEU A 295 23.38 -7.00 -10.52
C LEU A 295 23.71 -6.59 -11.96
N PRO A 296 24.25 -7.49 -12.79
CA PRO A 296 24.49 -7.21 -14.21
C PRO A 296 23.21 -6.75 -14.90
N THR A 297 23.32 -5.72 -15.74
CA THR A 297 22.21 -5.36 -16.63
C THR A 297 22.32 -6.19 -17.90
N PHE A 298 21.27 -6.95 -18.23
CA PHE A 298 21.33 -7.91 -19.32
C PHE A 298 21.27 -7.22 -20.68
N ASP A 299 22.06 -7.75 -21.63
CA ASP A 299 21.99 -7.35 -23.04
C ASP A 299 20.69 -7.90 -23.66
N ARG A 300 19.73 -7.00 -23.89
CA ARG A 300 18.41 -7.31 -24.45
C ARG A 300 18.43 -7.54 -25.98
N SER A 301 19.60 -7.45 -26.62
CA SER A 301 19.80 -7.97 -27.99
C SER A 301 20.09 -9.47 -27.99
N LYS A 302 20.63 -9.99 -26.89
CA LYS A 302 20.91 -11.42 -26.68
C LYS A 302 19.78 -12.11 -25.90
N TYR A 303 19.29 -11.46 -24.85
CA TYR A 303 18.27 -11.99 -23.95
C TYR A 303 16.91 -11.35 -24.20
N ALA A 304 15.84 -12.03 -23.78
CA ALA A 304 14.48 -11.53 -23.96
C ALA A 304 14.24 -10.16 -23.29
N SER A 305 13.26 -9.42 -23.80
CA SER A 305 12.89 -8.10 -23.26
C SER A 305 12.44 -8.17 -21.80
N ALA A 306 12.83 -7.17 -21.00
CA ALA A 306 12.37 -7.02 -19.62
C ALA A 306 10.85 -6.84 -19.51
N ALA A 307 10.16 -6.44 -20.59
CA ALA A 307 8.70 -6.34 -20.63
C ALA A 307 7.99 -7.66 -20.27
N GLY A 308 8.71 -8.80 -20.37
CA GLY A 308 8.24 -10.10 -19.90
C GLY A 308 7.84 -10.13 -18.41
N VAL A 309 8.33 -9.19 -17.59
CA VAL A 309 7.95 -9.04 -16.18
C VAL A 309 6.44 -8.88 -16.00
N ALA A 310 5.73 -8.26 -16.95
CA ALA A 310 4.28 -8.10 -16.90
C ALA A 310 3.50 -9.44 -16.92
N HIS A 311 4.14 -10.53 -17.37
CA HIS A 311 3.58 -11.88 -17.37
C HIS A 311 3.92 -12.67 -16.09
N GLY A 312 4.69 -12.11 -15.17
CA GLY A 312 5.12 -12.75 -13.91
C GLY A 312 6.30 -13.71 -14.05
N ALA A 313 6.35 -14.47 -15.16
CA ALA A 313 7.51 -15.27 -15.56
C ALA A 313 7.63 -15.26 -17.08
N TYR A 314 8.87 -15.29 -17.59
CA TYR A 314 9.15 -15.29 -19.02
C TYR A 314 10.45 -16.04 -19.33
N VAL A 315 10.59 -16.51 -20.57
CA VAL A 315 11.82 -17.16 -21.04
C VAL A 315 12.88 -16.09 -21.27
N MET A 316 13.91 -16.08 -20.44
CA MET A 316 15.00 -15.10 -20.51
C MET A 316 16.01 -15.42 -21.63
N ALA A 317 16.34 -16.70 -21.75
CA ALA A 317 17.19 -17.28 -22.79
C ALA A 317 16.60 -18.64 -23.17
N ASP A 318 16.55 -18.96 -24.46
CA ASP A 318 16.02 -20.22 -24.96
C ASP A 318 17.13 -21.07 -25.58
N ALA A 319 16.96 -22.39 -25.56
CA ALA A 319 17.90 -23.31 -26.17
C ALA A 319 17.89 -23.15 -27.71
N PRO A 320 19.04 -23.32 -28.40
CA PRO A 320 19.06 -23.35 -29.85
C PRO A 320 18.06 -24.39 -30.38
N GLY A 321 17.12 -23.97 -31.23
CA GLY A 321 16.08 -24.85 -31.77
C GLY A 321 14.86 -25.11 -30.86
N GLY A 322 14.77 -24.47 -29.69
CA GLY A 322 13.55 -24.43 -28.87
C GLY A 322 13.14 -25.77 -28.21
N SER A 323 14.09 -26.69 -28.00
CA SER A 323 13.85 -27.99 -27.36
C SER A 323 14.86 -28.24 -26.22
N PRO A 324 14.70 -27.56 -25.06
CA PRO A 324 15.64 -27.69 -23.95
C PRO A 324 15.52 -29.04 -23.23
N GLU A 325 16.65 -29.61 -22.82
CA GLU A 325 16.69 -30.81 -21.97
C GLU A 325 16.37 -30.49 -20.50
N VAL A 326 16.68 -29.27 -20.06
CA VAL A 326 16.48 -28.77 -18.70
C VAL A 326 15.96 -27.33 -18.75
N ILE A 327 14.99 -27.01 -17.88
CA ILE A 327 14.52 -25.65 -17.67
C ILE A 327 15.01 -25.18 -16.29
N LEU A 328 15.80 -24.12 -16.27
CA LEU A 328 16.24 -23.47 -15.04
C LEU A 328 15.35 -22.25 -14.77
N ILE A 329 14.74 -22.22 -13.58
CA ILE A 329 13.83 -21.14 -13.15
C ILE A 329 14.48 -20.42 -11.98
N ALA A 330 14.64 -19.11 -12.10
CA ALA A 330 15.24 -18.25 -11.08
C ALA A 330 14.46 -16.93 -10.94
N SER A 331 14.74 -16.19 -9.87
CA SER A 331 14.22 -14.84 -9.65
C SER A 331 15.30 -13.98 -9.00
N GLY A 332 15.21 -12.67 -9.12
CA GLY A 332 16.17 -11.75 -8.49
C GLY A 332 17.60 -12.01 -8.94
N SER A 333 18.53 -11.88 -7.99
CA SER A 333 19.97 -12.05 -8.20
C SER A 333 20.37 -13.38 -8.84
N GLU A 334 19.59 -14.44 -8.61
CA GLU A 334 19.90 -15.79 -9.09
C GLU A 334 19.68 -15.93 -10.60
N VAL A 335 18.93 -15.04 -11.26
CA VAL A 335 18.80 -15.03 -12.73
C VAL A 335 20.18 -14.87 -13.37
N SER A 336 21.02 -14.00 -12.82
CA SER A 336 22.39 -13.80 -13.31
C SER A 336 23.29 -15.02 -13.12
N LEU A 337 22.99 -15.89 -12.15
CA LEU A 337 23.75 -17.12 -11.93
C LEU A 337 23.35 -18.17 -12.97
N VAL A 338 22.04 -18.36 -13.16
CA VAL A 338 21.52 -19.31 -14.15
C VAL A 338 21.95 -18.94 -15.57
N VAL A 339 21.89 -17.65 -15.92
CA VAL A 339 22.29 -17.18 -17.26
C VAL A 339 23.80 -17.23 -17.49
N ARG A 340 24.64 -17.12 -16.44
CA ARG A 340 26.11 -17.24 -16.57
C ARG A 340 26.59 -18.67 -16.81
N HIS A 341 25.83 -19.65 -16.33
CA HIS A 341 26.15 -21.07 -16.45
C HIS A 341 25.46 -21.73 -17.66
N TRP A 342 24.85 -20.92 -18.52
CA TRP A 342 24.39 -21.26 -19.87
C TRP A 342 25.39 -20.72 -20.91
#